data_AF-A0A5V8AL59-F1
#
_entry.id   AF-A0A5V8AL59-F1
#
_cell.length_a   1.000
_cell.length_b   1.000
_cell.length_c   1.000
_cell.angle_alpha   90.00
_cell.angle_beta   90.00
_cell.angle_gamma   90.00
#
_symmetry.space_group_name_H-M   'P 1'
#
loop_
_entity.id
_entity.type
_entity.pdbx_description
1 polymer ?
#
loop_
_entity_poly.entity_id
_entity_poly.type
_entity_poly.pdbx_seq_one_letter_code
_entity_poly.pdbx_strand_id
1 'polypeptide(L)'
;GRFHYRYGGDWERCTRTQEITRDKNGKNGKYTVTERVRGWTDEDEIGLFVQVGAILRGESEITWGEPLYLSGVVTRNSPLWVS
;
A
#
# COMPACT_ATOMS: atom_id res chain seq x y z
N GLY A 1 19.38 -16.15 -7.33
CA GLY A 1 19.40 -15.27 -8.52
C GLY A 1 19.34 -13.83 -8.04
N ARG A 2 20.12 -12.93 -8.64
CA ARG A 2 20.12 -11.51 -8.27
C ARG A 2 19.08 -10.78 -9.12
N PHE A 3 17.83 -10.81 -8.68
CA PHE A 3 16.78 -9.96 -9.26
C PHE A 3 17.06 -8.51 -8.90
N HIS A 4 16.68 -7.62 -9.81
CA HIS A 4 16.77 -6.17 -9.65
C HIS A 4 15.35 -5.60 -9.60
N TYR A 5 15.18 -4.51 -8.86
CA TYR A 5 13.88 -3.87 -8.67
C TYR A 5 14.00 -2.39 -8.98
N ARG A 6 12.99 -1.84 -9.65
CA ARG A 6 12.79 -0.39 -9.75
C ARG A 6 11.35 -0.02 -9.42
N TYR A 7 11.21 1.15 -8.85
CA TYR A 7 9.94 1.73 -8.42
C TYR A 7 9.65 2.92 -9.31
N GLY A 8 8.45 3.01 -9.86
CA GLY A 8 8.02 4.16 -10.64
C GLY A 8 6.69 4.69 -10.14
N GLY A 9 6.41 5.95 -10.49
CA GLY A 9 5.33 6.74 -9.91
C GLY A 9 5.79 7.59 -8.72
N ASP A 10 4.85 8.34 -8.14
CA ASP A 10 5.09 9.29 -7.05
C ASP A 10 4.83 8.66 -5.68
N TRP A 11 5.78 7.84 -5.23
CA TRP A 11 5.69 7.10 -3.97
C TRP A 11 5.62 8.00 -2.73
N GLU A 12 6.03 9.28 -2.83
CA GLU A 12 5.96 10.24 -1.72
C GLU A 12 4.52 10.53 -1.27
N ARG A 13 3.53 10.28 -2.14
CA ARG A 13 2.11 10.38 -1.77
C ARG A 13 1.72 9.33 -0.74
N CYS A 14 2.33 8.15 -0.80
CA CYS A 14 2.00 6.99 0.05
C CYS A 14 2.88 6.87 1.32
N THR A 15 3.71 7.86 1.65
CA THR A 15 4.58 7.82 2.85
C THR A 15 4.01 8.56 4.06
N ARG A 16 2.85 9.22 3.90
CA ARG A 16 2.27 10.10 4.91
C ARG A 16 1.46 9.34 5.96
N THR A 17 1.57 9.77 7.20
CA THR A 17 0.74 9.29 8.32
C THR A 17 0.02 10.46 8.98
N GLN A 18 -1.19 10.23 9.46
CA GLN A 18 -1.99 11.22 10.17
C GLN A 18 -2.45 10.67 11.51
N GLU A 19 -2.56 11.54 12.52
CA GLU A 19 -3.16 11.21 13.81
C GLU A 19 -4.65 11.53 13.76
N ILE A 20 -5.49 10.56 14.08
CA ILE A 20 -6.94 10.73 14.17
C ILE A 20 -7.40 10.42 15.59
N THR A 21 -8.29 11.24 16.12
CA THR A 21 -8.97 10.96 17.39
C THR A 21 -10.26 10.23 17.10
N ARG A 22 -10.43 9.03 17.65
CA ARG A 22 -11.66 8.23 17.54
C ARG A 22 -12.28 8.01 18.91
N ASP A 23 -13.59 8.20 18.99
CA ASP A 23 -14.37 7.80 20.16
C ASP A 23 -14.58 6.29 20.15
N LYS A 24 -14.20 5.63 21.24
CA LYS A 24 -14.45 4.21 21.47
C LYS A 24 -15.38 4.03 22.66
N ASN A 25 -16.26 3.03 22.58
CA ASN A 25 -17.08 2.60 23.72
C ASN A 25 -16.32 1.52 24.48
N GLY A 26 -16.00 1.80 25.75
CA GLY A 26 -15.48 0.81 26.69
C GLY A 26 -16.55 0.36 27.67
N LYS A 27 -16.21 -0.61 28.53
CA LYS A 27 -17.10 -1.08 29.62
C LYS A 27 -17.56 0.03 30.57
N ASN A 28 -16.77 1.10 30.71
CA ASN A 28 -17.03 2.23 31.61
C ASN A 28 -17.44 3.53 30.88
N GLY A 29 -17.92 3.44 29.63
CA GLY A 29 -18.39 4.59 28.85
C GLY A 29 -17.49 4.95 27.67
N LYS A 30 -17.75 6.12 27.07
CA LYS A 30 -17.01 6.65 25.92
C LYS A 30 -15.64 7.17 26.34
N TYR A 31 -14.60 6.84 25.58
CA TYR A 31 -13.27 7.40 25.73
C TYR A 31 -12.66 7.71 24.36
N THR A 32 -11.80 8.72 24.32
CA THR A 32 -11.08 9.13 23.11
C THR A 32 -9.77 8.37 22.99
N VAL A 33 -9.45 7.90 21.78
CA VAL A 33 -8.16 7.29 21.44
C VAL A 33 -7.56 8.01 20.25
N THR A 34 -6.32 8.46 20.40
CA THR A 34 -5.51 8.92 19.27
C THR A 34 -4.87 7.72 18.58
N GLU A 35 -5.18 7.54 17.30
CA GLU A 35 -4.62 6.47 16.46
C GLU A 35 -3.81 7.10 15.32
N ARG A 36 -2.62 6.57 15.06
CA ARG A 36 -1.86 6.93 13.86
C ARG A 36 -2.29 6.04 12.70
N VAL A 37 -2.88 6.63 11.66
CA VAL A 37 -3.37 5.93 10.46
C VAL A 37 -2.64 6.40 9.21
N ARG A 38 -2.80 5.68 8.09
CA ARG A 38 -2.32 6.15 6.78
C ARG A 38 -2.95 7.50 6.44
N GLY A 39 -2.15 8.43 5.94
CA GLY A 39 -2.54 9.79 5.55
C GLY A 39 -2.73 9.95 4.04
N TRP A 40 -3.04 8.86 3.34
CA TRP A 40 -3.20 8.78 1.89
C TRP A 40 -4.34 7.81 1.55
N THR A 41 -4.83 7.93 0.32
CA THR A 41 -6.02 7.24 -0.20
C THR A 41 -5.64 6.29 -1.33
N ASP A 42 -6.56 5.41 -1.73
CA ASP A 42 -6.29 4.47 -2.82
C ASP A 42 -6.06 5.19 -4.16
N GLU A 43 -6.51 6.44 -4.32
CA GLU A 43 -6.22 7.29 -5.48
C GLU A 43 -4.73 7.68 -5.54
N ASP A 44 -4.06 7.78 -4.39
CA ASP A 44 -2.63 8.09 -4.30
C ASP A 44 -1.75 6.92 -4.78
N GLU A 45 -2.32 5.70 -4.91
CA GLU A 45 -1.65 4.53 -5.47
C GLU A 45 -1.69 4.49 -7.01
N ILE A 46 -2.51 5.33 -7.64
CA ILE A 46 -2.71 5.30 -9.09
C ILE A 46 -1.40 5.61 -9.82
N GLY A 47 -0.98 4.67 -10.67
CA GLY A 47 0.24 4.79 -11.46
C GLY A 47 1.52 4.40 -10.71
N LEU A 48 1.44 4.03 -9.43
CA LEU A 48 2.56 3.40 -8.73
C LEU A 48 2.79 2.00 -9.28
N PHE A 49 4.05 1.67 -9.54
CA PHE A 49 4.43 0.33 -9.97
C PHE A 49 5.78 -0.11 -9.41
N VAL A 50 5.93 -1.43 -9.31
CA VAL A 50 7.20 -2.11 -9.10
C VAL A 50 7.52 -2.91 -10.34
N GLN A 51 8.75 -2.84 -10.82
CA GLN A 51 9.20 -3.66 -11.94
C GLN A 51 10.40 -4.49 -11.52
N VAL A 52 10.38 -5.76 -11.92
CA VAL A 52 11.43 -6.73 -11.64
C VAL A 52 12.24 -6.94 -12.91
N GLY A 53 13.57 -6.98 -12.76
CA GLY A 53 14.51 -7.29 -13.82
C GLY A 53 15.52 -8.35 -13.40
N ALA A 54 16.20 -8.91 -14.39
CA ALA A 54 17.30 -9.85 -14.19
C ALA A 54 18.37 -9.62 -15.26
N ILE A 55 19.61 -9.92 -14.91
CA ILE A 55 20.70 -9.99 -15.89
C ILE A 55 20.68 -11.41 -16.46
N LEU A 56 20.45 -11.53 -17.77
CA LEU A 56 20.45 -12.83 -18.44
C LEU A 56 21.89 -13.29 -18.72
N ARG A 57 22.07 -14.59 -18.93
CA ARG A 57 23.42 -15.15 -19.13
C ARG A 57 24.04 -14.57 -20.41
N GLY A 58 25.18 -13.92 -20.27
CA GLY A 58 25.91 -13.31 -21.38
C GLY A 58 25.55 -11.84 -21.62
N GLU A 59 24.60 -11.29 -20.88
CA GLU A 59 24.26 -9.87 -20.87
C GLU A 59 24.99 -9.15 -19.72
N SER A 60 25.27 -7.87 -19.92
CA SER A 60 25.75 -6.96 -18.88
C SER A 60 24.66 -6.02 -18.35
N GLU A 61 23.57 -5.88 -19.11
CA GLU A 61 22.45 -4.99 -18.79
C GLU A 61 21.31 -5.75 -18.10
N ILE A 62 20.48 -5.01 -17.37
CA ILE A 62 19.29 -5.58 -16.72
C ILE A 62 18.17 -5.62 -17.74
N THR A 63 17.69 -6.82 -18.04
CA THR A 63 16.45 -7.02 -18.78
C THR A 63 15.28 -6.88 -17.80
N TRP A 64 14.40 -5.91 -18.06
CA TRP A 64 13.23 -5.61 -17.22
C TRP A 64 11.98 -6.31 -17.75
N GLY A 65 11.22 -6.96 -16.86
CA GLY A 65 9.89 -7.49 -17.17
C GLY A 65 8.81 -6.41 -17.21
N GLU A 66 7.53 -6.74 -17.30
CA GLU A 66 6.45 -5.73 -17.28
C GLU A 66 6.29 -5.07 -15.90
N PRO A 67 5.89 -3.79 -15.84
CA PRO A 67 5.59 -3.11 -14.57
C PRO A 67 4.35 -3.72 -13.91
N LEU A 68 4.47 -4.03 -12.61
CA LEU A 68 3.36 -4.47 -11.76
C LEU A 68 2.77 -3.25 -11.04
N TYR A 69 1.57 -2.84 -11.44
CA TYR A 69 0.86 -1.70 -10.85
C TYR A 69 0.11 -2.10 -9.57
N LEU A 70 0.01 -1.15 -8.63
CA LEU A 70 -0.81 -1.31 -7.44
C LEU A 70 -2.30 -1.20 -7.80
N SER A 71 -3.12 -1.99 -7.12
CA SER A 71 -4.57 -1.93 -7.24
C SER A 71 -5.22 -2.21 -5.90
N GLY A 72 -6.14 -1.35 -5.47
CA GLY A 72 -6.98 -1.60 -4.31
C GLY A 72 -7.98 -2.72 -4.59
N VAL A 73 -8.02 -3.73 -3.71
CA VAL A 73 -9.03 -4.80 -3.75
C VAL A 73 -9.85 -4.75 -2.48
N VAL A 74 -11.16 -4.54 -2.61
CA VAL A 74 -12.09 -4.57 -1.47
C VAL A 74 -12.89 -5.86 -1.53
N THR A 75 -12.71 -6.73 -0.54
CA THR A 75 -13.58 -7.90 -0.36
C THR A 75 -14.86 -7.44 0.33
N ARG A 76 -15.98 -7.44 -0.41
CA ARG A 76 -17.30 -7.22 0.21
C ARG A 76 -17.73 -8.48 0.95
N ASN A 77 -17.38 -8.60 2.22
CA ASN A 77 -17.94 -9.64 3.07
C ASN A 77 -19.46 -9.46 3.19
N SER A 78 -20.19 -10.57 3.31
CA SER A 78 -21.63 -10.51 3.61
C SER A 78 -21.84 -9.72 4.91
N PRO A 79 -22.78 -8.77 4.95
CA PRO A 79 -23.05 -7.92 6.13
C PRO A 79 -23.44 -8.73 7.38
N LEU A 80 -23.71 -10.02 7.25
CA LEU A 80 -24.04 -10.92 8.36
C LEU A 80 -22.85 -11.29 9.27
N TRP A 81 -21.61 -10.95 8.88
CA TRP A 81 -20.38 -11.38 9.57
C TRP A 81 -19.62 -10.23 10.23
N VAL A 82 -20.16 -9.01 10.17
CA VAL A 82 -19.59 -7.84 10.83
C VAL A 82 -20.36 -7.63 12.13
N SER A 83 -19.90 -8.29 13.20
CA SER A 83 -20.37 -8.07 14.57
C SER A 83 -19.54 -7.01 15.28
#